data_AF-A1VTZ2-F1
#
_entry.id   AF-A1VTZ2-F1
#
_cell.length_a   1.000
_cell.length_b   1.000
_cell.length_c   1.000
_cell.angle_alpha   90.00
_cell.angle_beta   90.00
_cell.angle_gamma   90.00
#
_symmetry.space_group_name_H-M   'P 1'
#
loop_
_entity.id
_entity.type
_entity.pdbx_description
1 polymer ?
#
loop_
_entity_poly.entity_id
_entity_poly.type
_entity_poly.pdbx_seq_one_letter_code
_entity_poly.pdbx_strand_id
1 'polypeptide(L)'
;MKMSIPLYGAALLALATLASPAAARERHSTVTGAQGQTVTRDASRVQGDVSSSSTGPNGKTTSRLVDRQPGHTTATLTGPNGQTSTRETTRQP
;
A
#
# COMPACT_ATOMS: atom_id res chain seq x y z
N MET A 1 6.32 25.29 60.89
CA MET A 1 7.00 23.98 60.74
C MET A 1 5.94 22.96 60.34
N LYS A 2 6.24 22.13 59.32
CA LYS A 2 5.46 21.04 58.68
C LYS A 2 4.46 21.41 57.55
N MET A 3 4.76 20.82 56.39
CA MET A 3 4.21 20.93 55.03
C MET A 3 2.88 20.20 54.84
N SER A 4 2.13 20.63 53.82
CA SER A 4 1.33 19.74 52.97
C SER A 4 1.19 20.33 51.56
N ILE A 5 1.85 19.69 50.60
CA ILE A 5 1.88 19.98 49.15
C ILE A 5 0.53 19.56 48.53
N PRO A 6 0.02 20.25 47.50
CA PRO A 6 -0.40 19.45 46.35
C PRO A 6 0.00 20.02 44.98
N LEU A 7 0.56 19.08 44.22
CA LEU A 7 0.29 18.80 42.81
C LEU A 7 0.52 19.92 41.78
N TYR A 8 1.71 19.83 41.19
CA TYR A 8 1.97 20.05 39.77
C TYR A 8 0.75 19.71 38.89
N GLY A 9 0.07 20.73 38.39
CA GLY A 9 -0.91 20.60 37.31
C GLY A 9 -0.17 20.29 36.02
N ALA A 10 -0.14 19.01 35.65
CA ALA A 10 0.49 18.50 34.45
C ALA A 10 -0.05 19.21 33.19
N ALA A 11 0.85 19.75 32.38
CA ALA A 11 0.57 20.17 31.02
C ALA A 11 0.22 18.93 30.18
N LEU A 12 -1.02 18.84 29.69
CA LEU A 12 -1.44 17.80 28.75
C LEU A 12 -1.48 18.40 27.34
N LEU A 13 -0.34 18.38 26.66
CA LEU A 13 -0.29 18.68 25.23
C LEU A 13 -0.64 17.39 24.47
N ALA A 14 -1.90 17.22 24.09
CA ALA A 14 -2.34 16.11 23.26
C ALA A 14 -1.84 16.33 21.81
N LEU A 15 -0.71 15.71 21.45
CA LEU A 15 -0.28 15.60 20.06
C LEU A 15 -1.14 14.54 19.37
N ALA A 16 -2.24 14.95 18.74
CA ALA A 16 -2.98 14.10 17.83
C ALA A 16 -2.11 13.88 16.57
N THR A 17 -1.44 12.74 16.47
CA THR A 17 -0.80 12.31 15.22
C THR A 17 -1.91 11.99 14.23
N LEU A 18 -2.27 12.95 13.39
CA LEU A 18 -3.12 12.71 12.22
C LEU A 18 -2.40 11.69 11.33
N ALA A 19 -2.88 10.45 11.31
CA ALA A 19 -2.46 9.48 10.33
C ALA A 19 -2.94 9.96 8.96
N SER A 20 -2.07 10.62 8.21
CA SER A 20 -2.41 11.09 6.86
C SER A 20 -2.83 9.89 6.01
N PRO A 21 -3.98 9.95 5.31
CA PRO A 21 -4.31 8.91 4.35
C PRO A 21 -3.20 8.84 3.31
N ALA A 22 -2.80 7.63 2.92
CA ALA A 22 -1.78 7.45 1.89
C ALA A 22 -2.26 8.14 0.61
N ALA A 23 -1.60 9.24 0.25
CA ALA A 23 -1.96 10.05 -0.92
C ALA A 23 -1.97 9.19 -2.19
N ALA A 24 -2.87 9.55 -3.11
CA ALA A 24 -2.90 8.94 -4.44
C ALA A 24 -1.52 9.06 -5.08
N ARG A 25 -0.98 7.95 -5.59
CA ARG A 25 0.37 7.92 -6.14
C ARG A 25 0.46 6.98 -7.33
N GLU A 26 0.91 7.56 -8.44
CA GLU A 26 1.25 6.82 -9.65
C GLU A 26 2.77 6.65 -9.75
N ARG A 27 3.19 5.51 -10.30
CA ARG A 27 4.57 5.24 -10.70
C ARG A 27 4.57 4.53 -12.03
N HIS A 28 5.43 5.02 -12.90
CA HIS A 28 5.91 4.32 -14.06
C HIS A 28 7.40 4.05 -13.89
N SER A 29 7.87 2.87 -14.29
CA SER A 29 9.28 2.52 -14.26
C SER A 29 9.62 1.57 -15.39
N THR A 30 10.77 1.80 -16.02
CA THR A 30 11.31 0.96 -17.08
C THR A 30 12.74 0.60 -16.71
N VAL A 31 13.08 -0.68 -16.86
CA VAL A 31 14.41 -1.21 -16.58
C VAL A 31 14.86 -2.02 -17.78
N THR A 32 16.04 -1.70 -18.31
CA THR A 32 16.69 -2.46 -19.39
C THR A 32 17.93 -3.14 -18.84
N GLY A 33 18.01 -4.46 -18.96
CA GLY A 33 19.15 -5.25 -18.51
C GLY A 33 20.33 -5.18 -19.47
N ALA A 34 21.49 -5.70 -19.06
CA ALA A 34 22.70 -5.75 -19.87
C ALA A 34 22.52 -6.51 -21.21
N GLN A 35 21.57 -7.45 -21.25
CA GLN A 35 21.21 -8.20 -22.47
C GLN A 35 20.18 -7.45 -23.36
N GLY A 36 19.92 -6.16 -23.10
CA GLY A 36 18.99 -5.34 -23.87
C GLY A 36 17.50 -5.63 -23.62
N GLN A 37 17.18 -6.56 -22.73
CA GLN A 37 15.81 -6.91 -22.38
C GLN A 37 15.19 -5.85 -21.46
N THR A 38 14.01 -5.35 -21.84
CA THR A 38 13.30 -4.29 -21.11
C THR A 38 12.07 -4.81 -20.39
N VAL A 39 11.90 -4.40 -19.13
CA VAL A 39 10.70 -4.61 -18.33
C VAL A 39 10.11 -3.26 -17.97
N THR A 40 8.80 -3.11 -18.12
CA THR A 40 8.06 -1.92 -17.69
C THR A 40 7.10 -2.29 -16.58
N ARG A 41 6.95 -1.40 -15.60
CA ARG A 41 6.00 -1.54 -14.49
C ARG A 41 5.25 -0.24 -14.25
N ASP A 42 3.94 -0.37 -14.16
CA ASP A 42 3.02 0.67 -13.74
C ASP A 42 2.40 0.31 -12.40
N ALA A 43 2.23 1.30 -11.53
CA ALA A 43 1.55 1.13 -10.25
C ALA A 43 0.80 2.39 -9.85
N SER A 44 -0.49 2.25 -9.56
CA SER A 44 -1.32 3.26 -8.93
C SER A 44 -1.72 2.79 -7.53
N ARG A 45 -1.71 3.72 -6.58
CA ARG A 45 -2.19 3.49 -5.22
C ARG A 45 -3.10 4.63 -4.81
N VAL A 46 -4.29 4.31 -4.30
CA VAL A 46 -5.26 5.30 -3.82
C VAL A 46 -5.90 4.73 -2.56
N GLN A 47 -5.83 5.45 -1.43
CA GLN A 47 -6.49 5.06 -0.18
C GLN A 47 -6.17 3.63 0.32
N GLY A 48 -5.03 3.07 -0.09
CA GLY A 48 -4.62 1.70 0.27
C GLY A 48 -4.88 0.68 -0.84
N ASP A 49 -5.78 0.96 -1.77
CA ASP A 49 -5.96 0.16 -2.98
C ASP A 49 -4.72 0.24 -3.85
N VAL A 50 -4.45 -0.85 -4.57
CA VAL A 50 -3.29 -0.95 -5.46
C VAL A 50 -3.72 -1.56 -6.78
N SER A 51 -3.46 -0.86 -7.87
CA SER A 51 -3.44 -1.45 -9.21
C SER A 51 -2.01 -1.43 -9.71
N SER A 52 -1.51 -2.54 -10.23
CA SER A 52 -0.18 -2.58 -10.83
C SER A 52 -0.11 -3.57 -11.97
N SER A 53 0.74 -3.29 -12.95
CA SER A 53 1.04 -4.18 -14.06
C SER A 53 2.55 -4.24 -14.28
N SER A 54 3.01 -5.33 -14.87
CA SER A 54 4.39 -5.45 -15.34
C SER A 54 4.42 -6.18 -16.66
N THR A 55 5.04 -5.57 -17.66
CA THR A 55 5.16 -6.08 -19.02
C THR A 55 6.60 -6.49 -19.26
N GLY A 56 6.80 -7.76 -19.59
CA GLY A 56 8.12 -8.31 -19.88
C GLY A 56 8.61 -8.01 -21.31
N PRO A 57 9.86 -8.39 -21.63
CA PRO A 57 10.45 -8.15 -22.95
C PRO A 57 9.72 -8.86 -24.10
N ASN A 58 8.96 -9.91 -23.79
CA ASN A 58 8.12 -10.64 -24.73
C ASN A 58 6.72 -10.02 -24.90
N GLY A 59 6.49 -8.81 -24.37
CA GLY A 59 5.20 -8.10 -24.44
C GLY A 59 4.11 -8.69 -23.55
N LYS A 60 4.41 -9.71 -22.74
CA LYS A 60 3.42 -10.35 -21.86
C LYS A 60 3.29 -9.59 -20.54
N THR A 61 2.05 -9.36 -20.13
CA THR A 61 1.72 -8.53 -18.96
C THR A 61 1.13 -9.35 -17.83
N THR A 62 1.64 -9.19 -16.60
CA THR A 62 0.95 -9.61 -15.38
C THR A 62 0.37 -8.39 -14.69
N SER A 63 -0.83 -8.49 -14.12
CA SER A 63 -1.43 -7.42 -13.34
C SER A 63 -1.88 -7.89 -11.96
N ARG A 64 -1.89 -6.97 -11.00
CA ARG A 64 -2.38 -7.20 -9.64
C ARG A 64 -3.28 -6.05 -9.22
N LEU A 65 -4.47 -6.41 -8.75
CA LEU A 65 -5.40 -5.52 -8.09
C LEU A 65 -5.47 -5.88 -6.60
N VAL A 66 -5.45 -4.88 -5.73
CA VAL A 66 -5.72 -5.02 -4.31
C VAL A 66 -6.78 -4.01 -3.93
N ASP A 67 -7.89 -4.50 -3.41
CA ASP A 67 -8.95 -3.72 -2.77
C ASP A 67 -8.79 -3.85 -1.25
N ARG A 68 -8.71 -2.72 -0.56
CA ARG A 68 -8.58 -2.63 0.89
C ARG A 68 -9.80 -1.95 1.49
N GLN A 69 -10.58 -2.74 2.20
CA GLN A 69 -11.68 -2.26 3.01
C GLN A 69 -11.33 -2.38 4.51
N PRO A 70 -12.01 -1.63 5.40
CA PRO A 70 -11.88 -1.84 6.83
C PRO A 70 -12.13 -3.31 7.19
N GLY A 71 -11.18 -3.95 7.88
CA GLY A 71 -11.29 -5.36 8.29
C GLY A 71 -11.15 -6.40 7.18
N HIS A 72 -11.05 -6.03 5.90
CA HIS A 72 -11.01 -6.99 4.80
C HIS A 72 -10.02 -6.57 3.70
N THR A 73 -9.46 -7.53 2.96
CA THR A 73 -8.59 -7.25 1.82
C THR A 73 -8.73 -8.34 0.78
N THR A 74 -8.99 -7.93 -0.46
CA THR A 74 -9.03 -8.82 -1.63
C THR A 74 -7.87 -8.48 -2.54
N ALA A 75 -7.12 -9.49 -2.96
CA ALA A 75 -6.02 -9.34 -3.90
C ALA A 75 -6.17 -10.33 -5.06
N THR A 76 -6.28 -9.79 -6.26
CA THR A 76 -6.40 -10.56 -7.50
C THR A 76 -5.13 -10.39 -8.32
N LEU A 77 -4.53 -11.49 -8.75
CA LEU A 77 -3.42 -11.53 -9.68
C LEU A 77 -3.91 -12.11 -11.00
N THR A 78 -3.68 -11.42 -12.11
CA THR A 78 -3.97 -11.89 -13.46
C THR A 78 -2.66 -12.11 -14.19
N GLY A 79 -2.40 -13.36 -14.59
CA GLY A 79 -1.23 -13.73 -15.37
C GLY A 79 -1.36 -13.33 -16.84
N PRO A 80 -0.27 -13.46 -17.61
CA PRO A 80 -0.22 -13.01 -19.01
C PRO A 80 -1.08 -13.82 -19.98
N ASN A 81 -1.58 -14.97 -19.55
CA ASN A 81 -2.50 -15.80 -20.32
C ASN A 81 -3.96 -15.59 -19.86
N GLY A 82 -4.25 -14.56 -19.07
CA GLY A 82 -5.59 -14.25 -18.53
C GLY A 82 -6.02 -15.09 -17.33
N GLN A 83 -5.23 -16.07 -16.89
CA GLN A 83 -5.51 -16.86 -15.69
C GLN A 83 -5.44 -15.98 -14.44
N THR A 84 -6.40 -16.15 -13.53
CA THR A 84 -6.51 -15.36 -12.31
C THR A 84 -6.33 -16.20 -11.05
N SER A 85 -5.80 -15.57 -10.01
CA SER A 85 -5.76 -16.10 -8.65
C SER A 85 -6.17 -15.01 -7.68
N THR A 86 -7.13 -15.32 -6.81
CA THR A 86 -7.67 -14.38 -5.82
C THR A 86 -7.37 -14.87 -4.41
N ARG A 87 -6.90 -13.97 -3.57
CA ARG A 87 -6.77 -14.17 -2.13
C ARG A 87 -7.62 -13.15 -1.40
N GLU A 88 -8.38 -13.63 -0.44
CA GLU A 88 -9.13 -12.81 0.51
C GLU A 88 -8.53 -12.94 1.90
N THR A 89 -8.62 -11.89 2.71
CA THR A 89 -8.17 -11.92 4.10
C THR A 89 -9.06 -11.00 4.93
N THR A 90 -9.65 -11.57 5.97
CA THR A 90 -10.42 -10.84 6.98
C THR A 90 -9.58 -10.72 8.24
N ARG A 91 -9.50 -9.51 8.80
CA ARG A 91 -8.90 -9.24 10.11
C ARG A 91 -10.01 -9.22 11.14
N GLN A 92 -9.93 -10.13 12.11
CA GLN A 92 -10.70 -10.01 13.34
C GLN A 92 -9.96 -9.07 14.30
N PRO A 93 -10.70 -8.28 15.09
CA PRO A 93 -10.13 -7.35 16.06
C PRO A 93 -9.29 -8.05 17.14
#